data_AF-A0A6S6XXH0-F1
#
_entry.id   AF-A0A6S6XXH0-F1
#
_cell.length_a   1.000
_cell.length_b   1.000
_cell.length_c   1.000
_cell.angle_alpha   90.00
_cell.angle_beta   90.00
_cell.angle_gamma   90.00
#
_symmetry.space_group_name_H-M   'P 1'
#
loop_
_entity.id
_entity.type
_entity.pdbx_description
1 polymer ?
#
loop_
_entity_poly.entity_id
_entity_poly.type
_entity_poly.pdbx_seq_one_letter_code
_entity_poly.pdbx_strand_id
1 'polypeptide(L)' 'MEILYLLVPLSLLLVFVIAGIFWWSLRNGQFEDLEGPAYRVLMDNDNFSASDDGLVQSIQGVDVGQRSQTEK' A
#
# COMPACT_ATOMS: atom_id res chain seq x y z
N MET A 1 -11.92 35.11 -39.65
CA MET A 1 -12.29 35.20 -38.21
C MET A 1 -13.23 34.07 -37.78
N GLU A 2 -13.29 32.96 -38.52
CA GLU A 2 -14.24 31.85 -38.29
C GLU A 2 -13.86 30.97 -37.10
N ILE A 3 -12.57 30.77 -36.85
CA ILE A 3 -12.07 29.82 -35.86
C ILE A 3 -12.46 30.18 -34.42
N LEU A 4 -12.67 31.46 -34.14
CA LEU A 4 -13.10 31.95 -32.82
C LEU A 4 -14.47 31.38 -32.44
N TYR A 5 -15.38 31.19 -33.42
CA TYR A 5 -16.69 30.60 -33.18
C TYR A 5 -16.61 29.12 -32.80
N LEU A 6 -15.53 28.43 -33.17
CA LEU A 6 -15.30 27.04 -32.78
C LEU A 6 -14.52 26.95 -31.45
N LEU A 7 -13.54 27.84 -31.22
CA LEU A 7 -12.73 27.84 -30.01
C LEU A 7 -13.52 28.22 -28.75
N VAL A 8 -14.42 29.20 -28.83
CA VAL A 8 -15.20 29.66 -27.68
C VAL A 8 -16.05 28.54 -27.06
N PRO A 9 -16.91 27.81 -27.80
CA PRO A 9 -17.70 26.73 -27.22
C PRO A 9 -16.83 25.54 -26.81
N LEU A 10 -15.76 25.24 -27.54
CA LEU A 10 -14.82 24.17 -27.18
C LEU A 10 -14.14 24.45 -25.84
N SER A 11 -13.71 25.70 -25.60
CA SER A 11 -13.14 26.14 -24.33
C SER A 11 -14.15 26.02 -23.20
N LEU A 12 -15.40 26.45 -23.40
CA LEU A 12 -16.46 26.33 -22.40
C LEU A 12 -16.70 24.86 -22.02
N LEU A 13 -16.76 23.97 -23.02
CA LEU A 13 -16.92 22.54 -22.80
C LEU A 13 -15.77 21.97 -21.98
N LEU A 14 -14.53 22.36 -22.28
CA LEU A 14 -13.35 21.94 -21.52
C LEU A 14 -13.45 22.37 -20.05
N VAL A 15 -13.85 23.62 -19.79
CA VAL A 15 -14.04 24.15 -18.44
C VAL A 15 -15.12 23.37 -17.69
N PHE A 16 -16.26 23.06 -18.34
CA PHE A 16 -17.32 22.26 -17.74
C PHE A 16 -16.86 20.84 -17.39
N VAL A 17 -16.08 20.20 -18.26
CA VAL A 17 -15.52 18.86 -18.00
C VAL A 17 -14.59 18.89 -16.80
N ILE A 18 -13.65 19.83 -16.77
CA ILE A 18 -12.70 19.97 -15.66
C ILE A 18 -13.45 20.27 -14.35
N ALA A 19 -14.41 21.20 -14.37
CA ALA A 19 -15.22 21.54 -13.21
C ALA A 19 -16.05 20.34 -12.72
N GLY A 20 -16.62 19.54 -13.64
CA GLY A 20 -17.39 18.34 -13.31
C GLY A 20 -16.52 17.26 -12.64
N ILE A 21 -15.33 16.99 -13.19
CA ILE A 21 -14.36 16.06 -12.61
C ILE A 21 -13.91 16.55 -11.23
N PHE A 22 -13.59 17.84 -11.11
CA PHE A 22 -13.16 18.44 -9.87
C PHE A 22 -14.25 18.39 -8.80
N TRP A 23 -15.49 18.72 -9.15
CA TRP A 23 -16.64 18.62 -8.25
C TRP A 23 -16.90 17.18 -7.79
N TRP A 24 -16.76 16.21 -8.69
CA TRP A 24 -16.84 14.80 -8.34
C TRP A 24 -15.72 14.37 -7.39
N SER A 25 -14.48 14.80 -7.64
CA SER A 25 -13.32 14.52 -6.79
C SER A 25 -13.49 15.11 -5.38
N LEU A 26 -13.99 16.34 -5.27
CA LEU A 26 -14.32 16.97 -3.98
C LEU A 26 -15.37 16.17 -3.21
N ARG A 27 -16.42 15.69 -3.88
CA ARG A 27 -17.47 14.88 -3.23
C ARG A 27 -16.97 13.48 -2.85
N ASN A 28 -16.06 12.91 -3.63
CA ASN A 28 -15.52 11.57 -3.39
C ASN A 28 -14.52 11.50 -2.22
N GLY A 29 -14.23 12.63 -1.54
CA GLY A 29 -13.44 12.61 -0.29
C GLY A 29 -11.99 12.14 -0.46
N GLN A 30 -11.47 12.10 -1.69
CA GLN A 30 -10.13 11.53 -1.98
C GLN A 30 -8.98 12.34 -1.35
N PHE A 31 -9.27 13.51 -0.79
CA PHE A 31 -8.32 14.34 -0.05
C PHE A 31 -8.18 13.93 1.43
N GLU A 32 -9.05 13.06 1.96
CA GLU A 32 -8.95 12.60 3.36
C GLU A 32 -7.92 11.46 3.54
N ASP A 33 -7.56 10.73 2.47
CA ASP A 33 -6.62 9.58 2.53
C ASP A 33 -5.14 9.97 2.33
N LEU A 34 -4.81 11.27 2.38
CA LEU A 34 -3.41 11.73 2.34
C LEU A 34 -2.68 11.52 3.68
N GLU A 35 -3.40 11.29 4.78
CA GLU A 35 -2.84 11.07 6.11
C GLU A 35 -2.40 9.61 6.35
N GLY A 36 -3.03 8.64 5.66
CA GLY A 36 -2.81 7.21 5.87
C GLY A 36 -1.45 6.65 5.38
N PRO A 37 -0.93 7.06 4.21
CA PRO A 37 0.35 6.53 3.70
C PRO A 37 1.58 7.09 4.43
N ALA A 38 1.57 8.38 4.79
CA ALA A 38 2.71 9.05 5.43
C ALA A 38 3.00 8.50 6.84
N TYR A 39 1.94 8.15 7.59
CA TYR A 39 2.07 7.57 8.93
C TYR A 39 2.69 6.17 8.91
N ARG A 40 2.38 5.36 7.88
CA ARG A 40 2.92 4.00 7.71
C ARG A 40 4.41 4.01 7.38
N VAL A 41 4.88 4.93 6.55
CA VAL A 41 6.32 5.04 6.18
C VAL A 41 7.19 5.46 7.37
N LEU A 42 6.68 6.29 8.29
CA LEU A 42 7.41 6.72 9.49
C LEU A 42 7.47 5.63 10.58
N MET A 43 6.48 4.73 10.63
CA MET A 43 6.37 3.70 11.67
C MET A 43 6.91 2.32 11.27
N ASP A 44 7.23 2.11 9.98
CA ASP A 44 7.75 0.82 9.49
C ASP A 44 9.19 0.54 9.95
N ASN A 45 9.90 1.55 10.46
CA ASN A 45 11.28 1.40 10.93
C ASN A 45 11.42 0.83 12.35
N ASP A 46 10.32 0.73 13.12
CA ASP A 46 10.37 0.27 14.52
C ASP A 46 10.05 -1.24 14.66
N ASN A 47 9.71 -1.93 13.57
CA ASN A 47 9.39 -3.35 13.56
C ASN A 47 10.53 -4.27 13.07
N PHE A 48 11.79 -3.82 13.13
CA PHE A 48 12.92 -4.75 13.20
C PHE A 48 13.12 -5.28 14.63
N SER A 49 12.03 -5.68 15.29
CA SER A 49 12.12 -6.45 16.53
C SER A 49 12.10 -7.93 16.18
N ALA A 50 13.31 -8.45 15.92
CA ALA A 50 13.76 -9.80 16.24
C ALA A 50 12.67 -10.89 16.32
N SER A 51 11.99 -11.19 15.22
CA SER A 51 11.38 -12.51 15.02
C SER A 51 12.39 -13.40 14.33
N ASP A 52 13.50 -13.62 15.02
CA ASP A 52 14.43 -14.75 14.81
C ASP A 52 13.86 -16.03 15.46
N ASP A 53 12.57 -16.06 15.79
CA ASP A 53 11.86 -17.19 16.38
C ASP A 53 11.63 -18.35 15.39
N GLY A 54 11.87 -18.13 14.09
CA GLY A 54 11.81 -19.17 13.05
C GLY A 54 13.08 -20.05 12.96
N LEU A 55 14.22 -19.61 13.49
CA LEU A 55 15.47 -20.37 13.46
C LEU A 55 15.59 -21.35 14.65
N VAL A 56 14.93 -21.05 15.77
CA VAL A 56 14.98 -21.88 17.01
C VAL A 56 14.15 -23.16 16.90
N GLN A 57 13.09 -23.20 16.08
CA GLN A 57 12.31 -24.43 15.85
C GLN A 57 13.04 -25.50 15.01
N SER A 58 14.07 -25.12 14.25
CA SER A 58 14.82 -26.05 13.40
C SER A 58 15.88 -26.88 14.15
N ILE A 59 16.30 -26.44 15.34
CA ILE A 59 17.38 -27.11 16.11
C ILE A 59 16.84 -28.11 17.12
N GLN A 60 15.54 -28.09 17.43
CA GLN A 60 14.93 -28.94 18.45
C GLN A 60 14.45 -30.32 17.94
N GLY A 61 14.85 -30.70 16.72
CA GLY A 61 14.55 -31.99 16.09
C GLY A 61 15.71 -32.98 16.04
N VAL A 62 16.84 -32.74 16.75
CA VAL A 62 17.94 -33.70 16.80
C VAL A 62 17.57 -34.85 17.75
N ASP A 63 17.06 -35.90 17.13
CA ASP A 63 16.85 -37.27 17.61
C ASP A 63 17.81 -37.70 18.74
N VAL A 64 17.27 -37.76 19.98
CA VAL A 64 17.89 -38.47 21.11
C VAL A 64 17.05 -39.72 21.40
N GLY A 65 16.83 -40.55 20.37
CA GLY A 65 16.01 -41.76 20.44
C GLY A 65 16.75 -43.07 20.14
N GLN A 66 18.05 -43.06 19.86
CA GLN A 66 18.79 -44.27 19.48
C GLN A 66 19.97 -44.58 20.40
N ARG A 67 19.71 -45.16 21.58
CA ARG A 67 20.78 -45.78 22.40
C ARG A 67 20.40 -47.01 23.23
N SER A 68 19.34 -47.74 22.87
CA SER A 68 18.91 -48.92 23.68
C SER A 68 18.66 -50.20 22.88
N GLN A 69 19.30 -50.41 21.73
CA GLN A 69 19.36 -51.72 21.09
C GLN A 69 20.80 -52.04 20.67
N THR A 70 21.65 -52.26 21.65
CA THR A 70 22.88 -53.06 21.53
C THR A 70 23.20 -53.60 22.91
N GLU A 71 22.39 -54.53 23.41
CA GLU A 71 22.95 -55.58 24.25
C GLU A 71 22.07 -56.83 24.22
N LYS A 72 22.61 -57.86 23.53
CA LYS A 72 22.35 -59.31 23.62
C LYS A 72 21.13 -59.89 22.90
#